data_AF-A0A6A2FRZ4-F1
#
_entry.id   AF-A0A6A2FRZ4-F1
#
_cell.length_a   1.000
_cell.length_b   1.000
_cell.length_c   1.000
_cell.angle_alpha   90.00
_cell.angle_beta   90.00
_cell.angle_gamma   90.00
#
_symmetry.space_group_name_H-M   'P 1'
#
loop_
_entity.id
_entity.type
_entity.pdbx_description
1 polymer ?
#
loop_
_entity_poly.entity_id
_entity_poly.type
_entity_poly.pdbx_seq_one_letter_code
_entity_poly.pdbx_strand_id
1 'polypeptide(L)'
;MLRNIIKIGNSQGIIIPGDILQGMGYPGTVEIIPTKDGIFIRPIGGKTIRRKPRNKDEIDGLYDLMRSKIERNISTGKTRWIGNREMERKL
;
A
#
# COMPACT_ATOMS: atom_id res chain seq x y z
N MET A 1 -4.67 -28.25 -7.95
CA MET A 1 -4.73 -28.53 -6.50
C MET A 1 -5.32 -27.30 -5.82
N LEU A 2 -6.60 -27.34 -5.41
CA LEU A 2 -7.21 -26.27 -4.62
C LEU A 2 -6.44 -26.17 -3.29
N ARG A 3 -5.82 -25.01 -3.00
CA ARG A 3 -5.18 -24.78 -1.71
C ARG A 3 -6.28 -24.80 -0.65
N ASN A 4 -6.20 -25.80 0.23
CA ASN A 4 -7.22 -26.24 1.16
C ASN A 4 -7.88 -25.09 1.90
N ILE A 5 -9.21 -25.11 1.95
CA ILE A 5 -9.96 -24.39 2.99
C ILE A 5 -9.46 -24.94 4.33
N ILE A 6 -8.91 -24.08 5.18
CA ILE A 6 -8.37 -24.44 6.48
C ILE A 6 -9.28 -23.94 7.59
N LYS A 7 -9.20 -24.57 8.77
CA LYS A 7 -9.83 -24.05 9.99
C LYS A 7 -8.93 -22.99 10.62
N ILE A 8 -9.46 -21.78 10.82
CA ILE A 8 -8.80 -20.68 11.54
C ILE A 8 -9.68 -20.35 12.75
N GLY A 9 -9.25 -20.78 13.94
CA GLY A 9 -10.07 -20.68 15.15
C GLY A 9 -11.38 -21.47 15.01
N ASN A 10 -12.51 -20.77 15.11
CA ASN A 10 -13.85 -21.35 14.98
C ASN A 10 -14.46 -21.19 13.57
N SER A 11 -13.69 -20.76 12.58
CA SER A 11 -14.18 -20.44 11.24
C SER A 11 -13.37 -21.13 10.15
N GLN A 12 -13.96 -21.22 8.95
CA GLN A 12 -13.24 -21.60 7.74
C GLN A 12 -12.48 -20.39 7.20
N GLY A 13 -11.27 -20.62 6.72
CA GLY A 13 -10.39 -19.60 6.15
C GLY A 13 -9.64 -20.12 4.95
N ILE A 14 -9.13 -19.19 4.15
CA ILE A 14 -8.33 -19.47 2.96
C ILE A 14 -7.06 -18.62 3.06
N ILE A 15 -5.90 -19.24 2.84
CA ILE A 15 -4.63 -18.51 2.78
C ILE A 15 -4.43 -18.01 1.35
N ILE A 16 -4.40 -16.68 1.19
CA ILE A 16 -4.10 -16.06 -0.10
C ILE A 16 -2.58 -15.95 -0.28
N PRO A 17 -2.03 -16.46 -1.40
CA PRO A 17 -0.61 -16.33 -1.74
C PRO A 17 -0.14 -14.87 -1.82
N GLY A 18 1.11 -14.61 -1.45
CA GLY A 18 1.66 -13.25 -1.33
C GLY A 18 1.80 -12.51 -2.66
N ASP A 19 2.02 -13.23 -3.76
CA ASP A 19 2.05 -12.76 -5.15
C ASP A 19 0.66 -12.28 -5.60
N ILE A 20 -0.39 -13.03 -5.28
CA ILE A 20 -1.78 -12.62 -5.56
C ILE A 20 -2.13 -11.36 -4.75
N LEU A 21 -1.77 -11.32 -3.47
CA LEU A 21 -1.96 -10.12 -2.64
C LEU A 21 -1.19 -8.90 -3.16
N GLN A 22 0.01 -9.10 -3.73
CA GLN A 22 0.79 -8.03 -4.34
C GLN A 22 0.10 -7.46 -5.57
N GLY A 23 -0.46 -8.32 -6.44
CA GLY A 23 -1.27 -7.90 -7.59
C GLY A 23 -2.50 -7.07 -7.19
N MET A 24 -3.03 -7.29 -5.98
CA MET A 24 -4.14 -6.52 -5.40
C MET A 24 -3.68 -5.27 -4.61
N GLY A 25 -2.37 -5.02 -4.50
CA GLY A 25 -1.83 -3.88 -3.75
C GLY A 25 -1.84 -4.02 -2.22
N TYR A 26 -1.81 -5.25 -1.70
CA TYR A 26 -1.88 -5.58 -0.27
C TYR A 26 -3.07 -4.92 0.46
N PRO A 27 -4.32 -5.22 0.06
CA PRO A 27 -5.49 -4.63 0.69
C PRO A 27 -5.60 -5.06 2.16
N GLY A 28 -5.88 -4.11 3.04
CA GLY A 28 -6.20 -4.40 4.45
C GLY A 28 -7.63 -4.90 4.65
N THR A 29 -8.53 -4.57 3.71
CA THR A 29 -9.94 -4.97 3.72
C THR A 29 -10.38 -5.36 2.32
N VAL A 30 -11.20 -6.40 2.23
CA VAL A 30 -11.75 -6.92 0.98
C VAL A 30 -13.24 -7.13 1.10
N GLU A 31 -13.93 -6.99 -0.02
CA GLU A 31 -15.32 -7.37 -0.18
C GLU A 31 -15.37 -8.77 -0.77
N ILE A 32 -16.24 -9.60 -0.21
CA ILE A 32 -16.43 -11.00 -0.61
C ILE A 32 -17.84 -11.12 -1.17
N ILE A 33 -17.95 -11.44 -2.45
CA ILE A 33 -19.22 -11.57 -3.16
C ILE A 33 -19.37 -13.03 -3.62
N PRO A 34 -20.35 -13.78 -3.11
CA PRO A 34 -20.64 -15.11 -3.61
C PRO A 34 -21.27 -15.03 -5.00
N THR A 35 -20.86 -15.92 -5.90
CA THR A 35 -21.34 -16.05 -7.28
C THR A 35 -21.70 -17.52 -7.53
N LYS A 36 -22.34 -17.81 -8.67
CA LYS A 36 -22.72 -19.20 -9.03
C LYS A 36 -21.50 -20.12 -9.17
N ASP A 37 -20.37 -19.57 -9.64
CA ASP A 37 -19.16 -20.33 -9.96
C ASP A 37 -18.08 -20.24 -8.88
N GLY A 38 -18.33 -19.51 -7.78
CA GLY A 38 -17.38 -19.37 -6.69
C GLY A 38 -17.49 -18.05 -5.93
N ILE A 39 -16.36 -17.58 -5.40
CA ILE A 39 -16.29 -16.38 -4.58
C ILE A 39 -15.44 -15.33 -5.29
N PHE A 40 -16.01 -14.16 -5.51
CA PHE A 40 -15.29 -13.00 -6.02
C PHE A 40 -14.78 -12.16 -4.84
N ILE A 41 -13.48 -11.86 -4.83
CA ILE A 41 -12.84 -11.07 -3.78
C ILE A 41 -12.25 -9.82 -4.43
N ARG A 42 -12.66 -8.63 -3.96
CA ARG A 42 -12.10 -7.35 -4.44
C ARG A 42 -11.66 -6.46 -3.27
N PRO A 43 -10.61 -5.65 -3.43
CA PRO A 43 -10.22 -4.69 -2.41
C PRO A 43 -11.33 -3.64 -2.24
N ILE A 44 -11.71 -3.34 -0.99
CA ILE A 44 -12.57 -2.20 -0.71
C ILE A 44 -11.70 -0.97 -0.79
N GLY A 45 -12.07 -0.02 -1.65
CA GLY A 45 -11.33 1.23 -1.85
C GLY A 45 -11.00 1.90 -0.52
N GLY A 46 -9.75 1.81 -0.12
CA GLY A 46 -9.26 2.25 1.18
C GLY A 46 -7.75 2.23 1.14
N LYS A 47 -7.16 3.43 1.21
CA LYS A 47 -5.72 3.76 1.27
C LYS A 47 -4.81 2.54 1.16
N THR A 48 -4.10 2.41 0.03
CA THR A 48 -2.90 1.57 -0.09
C THR A 48 -2.07 1.76 1.18
N ILE A 49 -2.03 0.75 2.05
CA ILE A 49 -1.29 0.83 3.30
C ILE A 49 0.17 0.84 2.87
N ARG A 50 0.78 2.03 2.88
CA ARG A 50 2.18 2.21 2.55
C ARG A 50 2.99 1.41 3.59
N ARG A 51 3.44 0.22 3.19
CA ARG A 51 4.32 -0.61 4.02
C ARG A 51 5.73 -0.05 3.99
N LYS A 52 6.55 -0.43 4.98
CA LYS A 52 7.99 -0.20 4.91
C LYS A 52 8.50 -0.84 3.61
N PRO A 53 9.34 -0.15 2.82
CA PRO A 53 9.98 -0.72 1.65
C PRO A 53 10.68 -2.04 2.00
N ARG A 54 10.54 -3.05 1.14
CA ARG A 54 11.07 -4.39 1.37
C ARG A 54 12.36 -4.68 0.62
N ASN A 55 12.63 -3.95 -0.45
CA ASN A 55 13.82 -4.10 -1.28
C ASN A 55 14.37 -2.73 -1.67
N LYS A 56 15.55 -2.73 -2.32
CA LYS A 56 16.25 -1.51 -2.73
C LYS A 56 15.41 -0.68 -3.72
N ASP A 57 14.79 -1.32 -4.70
CA ASP A 57 13.98 -0.63 -5.71
C ASP A 57 12.79 0.12 -5.10
N GLU A 58 12.12 -0.47 -4.11
CA GLU A 58 11.03 0.19 -3.37
C GLU A 58 11.55 1.36 -2.51
N ILE A 59 12.76 1.25 -1.96
CA ILE A 59 13.40 2.33 -1.21
C ILE A 59 13.69 3.50 -2.14
N ASP A 60 14.33 3.24 -3.27
CA ASP A 60 14.73 4.25 -4.25
C ASP A 60 13.49 4.97 -4.82
N GLY A 61 12.45 4.21 -5.19
CA GLY A 61 11.19 4.80 -5.65
C GLY A 61 10.47 5.63 -4.57
N LEU A 62 10.56 5.23 -3.29
CA LEU A 62 10.05 6.04 -2.18
C LEU A 62 10.83 7.35 -2.02
N TYR A 63 12.16 7.31 -2.14
CA TYR A 63 13.02 8.49 -2.07
C TYR A 63 12.72 9.48 -3.19
N ASP A 64 12.54 9.00 -4.42
CA ASP A 64 12.22 9.85 -5.57
C ASP A 64 10.87 10.54 -5.41
N LEU A 65 9.86 9.81 -4.92
CA LEU A 65 8.55 10.38 -4.58
C LEU A 65 8.64 11.46 -3.50
N MET A 66 9.47 11.24 -2.47
CA MET A 66 9.67 12.23 -1.41
C MET A 66 10.40 13.46 -1.92
N ARG A 67 11.47 13.28 -2.70
CA ARG A 67 12.24 14.37 -3.32
C ARG A 67 11.35 15.22 -4.20
N SER A 68 10.63 14.61 -5.14
CA SER A 68 9.71 15.31 -6.06
C SER A 68 8.65 16.12 -5.30
N LYS A 69 8.09 15.57 -4.21
CA LYS A 69 7.11 16.28 -3.39
C LYS A 69 7.70 17.49 -2.65
N ILE A 70 8.92 17.36 -2.11
CA ILE A 70 9.62 18.47 -1.45
C ILE A 70 9.95 19.56 -2.46
N GLU A 71 10.53 19.20 -3.61
CA GLU A 71 10.86 20.13 -4.70
C GLU A 71 9.63 20.89 -5.19
N ARG A 72 8.51 20.19 -5.38
CA ARG A 72 7.23 20.82 -5.76
C ARG A 72 6.71 21.78 -4.70
N ASN A 73 6.84 21.46 -3.42
CA ASN A 73 6.40 22.35 -2.34
C ASN A 73 7.29 23.59 -2.23
N ILE A 74 8.60 23.44 -2.53
CA ILE A 74 9.53 24.56 -2.62
C ILE A 74 9.18 25.45 -3.83
N SER A 75 8.96 24.86 -5.00
CA SER A 75 8.62 25.63 -6.21
C SER A 75 7.29 26.38 -6.10
N THR A 76 6.32 25.81 -5.38
CA THR A 76 5.03 26.45 -5.08
C THR A 76 5.08 27.40 -3.88
N GLY A 77 6.26 27.62 -3.28
CA GLY A 77 6.46 28.57 -2.17
C GLY A 77 5.86 28.15 -0.83
N LYS A 78 5.40 26.90 -0.70
CA LYS A 78 4.80 26.36 0.53
C LYS A 78 5.85 26.02 1.59
N THR A 79 7.07 25.71 1.17
CA THR A 79 8.19 25.37 2.06
C THR A 79 9.48 26.04 1.58
N ARG A 80 10.35 26.43 2.51
CA ARG A 80 11.67 27.01 2.19
C ARG A 80 12.74 26.41 3.09
N TRP A 81 13.95 26.29 2.57
CA TRP A 81 15.14 26.03 3.38
C TRP A 81 15.51 27.28 4.19
N ILE A 82 15.82 27.07 5.47
CA ILE A 82 16.36 28.11 6.38
C ILE A 82 17.81 27.80 6.76
N GLY A 83 18.20 26.53 6.77
CA GLY A 83 19.58 26.12 7.05
C GLY A 83 19.95 24.81 6.36
N ASN A 84 21.14 24.29 6.66
CA ASN A 84 21.68 23.09 6.00
C ASN A 84 20.86 21.81 6.22
N ARG A 85 20.04 21.77 7.29
CA ARG A 85 19.18 20.63 7.64
C ARG A 85 17.78 21.05 8.09
N GLU A 86 17.40 22.31 7.88
CA GLU A 86 16.19 22.91 8.45
C GLU A 86 15.32 23.53 7.35
N MET A 87 14.04 23.19 7.38
CA MET A 87 13.01 23.73 6.49
C MET A 87 11.86 24.33 7.30
N GLU A 88 11.33 25.45 6.82
CA GLU A 88 10.11 26.07 7.31
C GLU A 88 8.97 25.89 6.32
N ARG A 89 7.77 25.69 6.84
CA ARG A 89 6.52 25.67 6.08
C ARG A 89 5.82 27.01 6.24
N LYS A 90 5.59 27.70 5.13
CA LYS A 90 4.70 28.85 5.08
C LYS A 90 3.25 28.34 5.16
N LEU A 91 2.52 28.78 6.19
CA LEU A 91 1.07 28.54 6.34
C LEU A 91 0.29 29.38 5.31
#